data_AF-A0A917MTA2-F1
#
_entry.id   AF-A0A917MTA2-F1
#
_cell.length_a   1.000
_cell.length_b   1.000
_cell.length_c   1.000
_cell.angle_alpha   90.00
_cell.angle_beta   90.00
_cell.angle_gamma   90.00
#
_symmetry.space_group_name_H-M   'P 1'
#
loop_
_entity.id
_entity.type
_entity.pdbx_description
1 polymer ?
#
loop_
_entity_poly.entity_id
_entity_poly.type
_entity_poly.pdbx_seq_one_letter_code
_entity_poly.pdbx_strand_id
1 'polypeptide(L)'
;MYRLKNGESIDCKVISLKKDYYRRKKFFYQKNSEFFEIFDAATPELNRNLNLFDEIAFEKFYLRKPLPGEIGCTLSHYLVLREYVESESSTPFILVAEDDAIFQDNLFDVIEECADYLPSKGVAMRLIQK
;
A
#
# COMPACT_ATOMS: atom_id res chain seq x y z
N MET A 1 0.18 3.43 13.23
CA MET A 1 -1.23 3.01 13.44
C MET A 1 -2.08 4.22 13.79
N TYR A 2 -3.24 4.37 13.15
CA TYR A 2 -4.23 5.42 13.43
C TYR A 2 -5.42 4.83 14.18
N ARG A 3 -6.04 5.59 15.10
CA ARG A 3 -7.23 5.16 15.83
C ARG A 3 -8.45 5.95 15.36
N LEU A 4 -9.45 5.24 14.85
CA LEU A 4 -10.72 5.78 14.38
C LEU A 4 -11.58 6.27 15.54
N LYS A 5 -12.47 7.24 15.28
CA LYS A 5 -13.48 7.71 16.26
C LYS A 5 -14.36 6.59 16.83
N ASN A 6 -14.60 5.51 16.07
CA ASN A 6 -15.38 4.36 16.51
C ASN A 6 -14.62 3.42 17.49
N GLY A 7 -13.35 3.71 17.77
CA GLY A 7 -12.49 2.96 18.68
C GLY A 7 -11.62 1.89 18.01
N GLU A 8 -11.89 1.53 16.76
CA GLU A 8 -11.07 0.63 15.96
C GLU A 8 -9.74 1.31 15.56
N SER A 9 -8.78 0.51 15.12
CA SER A 9 -7.49 1.01 14.64
C SER A 9 -7.24 0.58 13.21
N ILE A 10 -6.46 1.37 12.47
CA ILE A 10 -6.03 1.10 11.10
C ILE A 10 -4.51 1.06 11.07
N ASP A 11 -3.98 0.01 10.46
CA ASP A 11 -2.55 -0.07 10.13
C ASP A 11 -2.27 0.82 8.92
N CYS A 12 -1.20 1.61 8.97
CA CYS A 12 -0.84 2.51 7.88
C CYS A 12 0.57 2.18 7.40
N LYS A 13 0.71 1.83 6.12
CA LYS A 13 2.00 1.51 5.48
C LYS A 13 2.25 2.45 4.32
N VAL A 14 3.49 2.91 4.17
CA VAL A 14 3.97 3.63 2.99
C VAL A 14 4.99 2.79 2.25
N ILE A 15 4.69 2.45 1.00
CA ILE A 15 5.59 1.74 0.10
C ILE A 15 6.64 2.74 -0.41
N SER A 16 7.91 2.41 -0.22
CA SER A 16 9.01 3.22 -0.73
C SER A 16 10.28 2.41 -0.90
N LEU A 17 11.06 2.66 -1.95
CA LEU A 17 12.38 2.04 -2.10
C LEU A 17 13.35 2.56 -1.04
N LYS A 18 14.21 1.69 -0.50
CA LYS A 18 15.24 2.05 0.50
C LYS A 18 16.12 3.23 0.09
N LYS A 19 16.41 3.33 -1.21
CA LYS A 19 17.26 4.37 -1.79
C LYS A 19 16.58 5.74 -1.94
N ASP A 20 15.25 5.81 -1.87
CA ASP A 20 14.49 7.02 -2.20
C ASP A 20 14.34 7.96 -0.98
N TYR A 21 15.48 8.36 -0.39
CA TYR A 21 15.55 9.20 0.81
C TYR A 21 14.72 10.49 0.68
N TYR A 22 14.82 11.20 -0.45
CA TYR A 22 14.10 12.46 -0.65
C TYR A 22 12.59 12.28 -0.74
N ARG A 23 12.10 11.19 -1.36
CA ARG A 23 10.66 10.90 -1.45
C ARG A 23 10.11 10.53 -0.08
N ARG A 24 10.79 9.65 0.67
CA ARG A 24 10.46 9.36 2.08
C ARG A 24 10.39 10.63 2.90
N LYS A 25 11.42 11.48 2.83
CA LYS A 25 11.46 12.74 3.56
C LYS A 25 10.28 13.66 3.20
N LYS A 26 9.96 13.80 1.91
CA LYS A 26 8.82 14.59 1.44
C LYS A 26 7.50 14.03 1.97
N PHE A 27 7.31 12.71 1.93
CA PHE A 27 6.13 12.04 2.46
C PHE A 27 5.92 12.36 3.94
N PHE A 28 6.96 12.19 4.76
CA PHE A 28 6.92 12.39 6.22
C PHE A 28 6.94 13.86 6.67
N TYR A 29 7.07 14.83 5.75
CA TYR A 29 6.83 16.25 6.06
C TYR A 29 5.36 16.63 6.06
N GLN A 30 4.49 15.76 5.54
CA GLN A 30 3.06 16.03 5.46
C GLN A 30 2.40 15.80 6.82
N LYS A 31 1.37 16.60 7.11
CA LYS A 31 0.53 16.44 8.30
C LYS A 31 -0.11 15.04 8.28
N ASN A 32 -0.20 14.40 9.45
CA ASN A 32 -0.76 13.05 9.64
C ASN A 32 0.09 11.91 9.05
N SER A 33 1.31 12.19 8.56
CA SER A 33 2.21 11.14 8.06
C SER A 33 2.83 10.31 9.18
N GLU A 34 2.78 10.78 10.42
CA GLU A 34 3.28 10.09 11.62
C GLU A 34 2.59 8.74 11.88
N PHE A 35 1.40 8.51 11.30
CA PHE A 35 0.69 7.24 11.46
C PHE A 35 1.26 6.11 10.59
N PHE A 36 2.05 6.45 9.57
CA PHE A 36 2.56 5.51 8.58
C PHE A 36 3.90 4.90 8.98
N GLU A 37 4.02 3.60 8.76
CA GLU A 37 5.28 2.88 8.82
C GLU A 37 5.80 2.59 7.42
N ILE A 38 7.12 2.64 7.23
CA ILE A 38 7.72 2.34 5.93
C ILE A 38 7.63 0.84 5.66
N PHE A 39 7.13 0.50 4.49
CA PHE A 39 7.32 -0.80 3.87
C PHE A 39 8.33 -0.66 2.73
N ASP A 40 9.40 -1.45 2.79
CA ASP A 40 10.44 -1.39 1.77
C ASP A 40 9.95 -2.02 0.47
N ALA A 41 9.84 -1.19 -0.57
CA ALA A 41 9.32 -1.62 -1.86
C ALA A 41 10.17 -2.75 -2.48
N ALA A 42 9.48 -3.72 -3.07
CA ALA A 42 10.06 -4.82 -3.81
C ALA A 42 10.76 -4.31 -5.08
N THR A 43 11.84 -4.99 -5.45
CA THR A 43 12.58 -4.71 -6.69
C THR A 43 12.33 -5.82 -7.71
N PRO A 44 12.56 -5.56 -9.01
CA PRO A 44 12.56 -6.61 -10.04
C PRO A 44 13.55 -7.75 -9.76
N GLU A 45 14.60 -7.47 -8.99
CA GLU A 45 15.57 -8.48 -8.56
C GLU A 45 14.97 -9.46 -7.56
N LEU A 46 14.08 -9.00 -6.68
CA LEU A 46 13.31 -9.88 -5.81
C LEU A 46 12.46 -10.87 -6.64
N ASN A 47 11.82 -10.39 -7.72
CA ASN A 47 11.08 -11.28 -8.62
C ASN A 47 11.97 -12.35 -9.24
N ARG A 48 13.14 -11.96 -9.76
CA ARG A 48 14.07 -12.91 -10.41
C ARG A 48 14.54 -14.02 -9.46
N ASN A 49 14.61 -13.73 -8.17
CA ASN A 49 15.03 -14.71 -7.16
C ASN A 49 13.90 -15.62 -6.67
N LEU A 50 12.66 -15.11 -6.62
CA LEU A 50 11.52 -15.79 -5.98
C LEU A 50 10.40 -16.20 -6.95
N ASN A 51 10.45 -15.76 -8.20
CA ASN A 51 9.48 -16.00 -9.26
C ASN A 51 8.02 -15.72 -8.82
N LEU A 52 7.79 -14.55 -8.22
CA LEU A 52 6.51 -14.16 -7.62
C LEU A 52 5.53 -13.51 -8.62
N PHE A 53 6.04 -12.97 -9.74
CA PHE A 53 5.26 -12.29 -10.76
C PHE A 53 5.24 -13.11 -12.04
N ASP A 54 4.03 -13.43 -12.53
CA ASP A 54 3.84 -14.19 -13.76
C ASP A 54 3.96 -13.29 -15.00
N GLU A 55 5.20 -13.14 -15.49
CA GLU A 55 5.50 -12.36 -16.69
C GLU A 55 4.83 -12.94 -17.94
N ILE A 56 4.60 -14.25 -18.01
CA ILE A 56 3.96 -14.91 -19.16
C ILE A 56 2.48 -14.57 -19.20
N ALA A 57 1.79 -14.65 -18.06
CA ALA A 57 0.39 -14.23 -17.96
C ALA A 57 0.23 -12.74 -18.27
N PHE A 58 1.14 -11.90 -17.77
CA PHE A 58 1.15 -10.47 -18.09
C PHE A 58 1.30 -10.24 -19.59
N GLU A 59 2.28 -10.87 -20.24
CA GLU A 59 2.53 -10.68 -21.68
C GLU A 59 1.37 -11.17 -22.54
N LYS A 60 0.72 -12.27 -22.16
CA LYS A 60 -0.50 -12.75 -22.84
C LYS A 60 -1.66 -11.76 -22.75
N PHE A 61 -1.84 -11.12 -21.59
CA PHE A 61 -2.96 -10.22 -21.36
C PHE A 61 -2.73 -8.83 -21.96
N TYR A 62 -1.53 -8.27 -21.76
CA TYR A 62 -1.21 -6.90 -22.16
C TYR A 62 -0.49 -6.79 -23.52
N LEU A 63 -0.15 -7.92 -24.15
CA LEU A 63 0.53 -8.01 -25.45
C LEU A 63 1.88 -7.27 -25.49
N ARG A 64 2.54 -7.17 -24.34
CA ARG A 64 3.88 -6.61 -24.19
C ARG A 64 4.53 -7.16 -22.92
N LYS A 65 5.86 -7.01 -22.84
CA LYS A 65 6.58 -7.29 -21.59
C LYS A 65 6.25 -6.26 -20.50
N PRO A 66 6.22 -6.67 -19.22
CA PRO A 66 6.09 -5.74 -18.11
C PRO A 66 7.34 -4.87 -17.99
N LEU A 67 7.15 -3.61 -17.60
CA LEU A 67 8.24 -2.74 -17.21
C LEU A 67 8.76 -3.15 -15.83
N PRO A 68 10.06 -2.97 -15.53
CA PRO A 68 10.60 -3.28 -14.21
C PRO A 68 9.82 -2.60 -13.06
N GLY A 69 9.39 -1.36 -13.25
CA GLY A 69 8.56 -0.64 -12.28
C GLY A 69 7.20 -1.30 -12.03
N GLU A 70 6.57 -1.91 -13.03
CA GLU A 70 5.27 -2.59 -12.90
C GLU A 70 5.39 -3.88 -12.10
N ILE A 71 6.49 -4.63 -12.30
CA ILE A 71 6.80 -5.80 -11.48
C ILE A 71 7.03 -5.37 -10.04
N GLY A 72 7.90 -4.37 -9.82
CA GLY A 72 8.22 -3.88 -8.48
C GLY A 72 7.00 -3.35 -7.72
N CYS A 73 6.16 -2.55 -8.38
CA CYS A 73 4.93 -2.01 -7.81
C CYS A 73 3.96 -3.15 -7.43
N THR A 74 3.64 -4.03 -8.38
CA THR A 74 2.73 -5.16 -8.13
C THR A 74 3.20 -6.02 -6.95
N LEU A 75 4.50 -6.36 -6.91
CA LEU A 75 5.05 -7.15 -5.83
C LEU A 75 5.04 -6.41 -4.49
N SER A 76 5.28 -5.10 -4.47
CA SER A 76 5.26 -4.32 -3.22
C SER A 76 3.87 -4.34 -2.58
N HIS A 77 2.83 -4.12 -3.38
CA HIS A 77 1.43 -4.18 -2.91
C HIS A 77 1.04 -5.59 -2.48
N TYR A 78 1.39 -6.60 -3.28
CA TYR A 78 1.13 -7.99 -2.92
C TYR A 78 1.77 -8.36 -1.58
N LEU A 79 3.05 -8.00 -1.38
CA LEU A 79 3.78 -8.36 -0.17
C LEU A 79 3.29 -7.60 1.06
N VAL A 80 2.93 -6.31 0.95
CA VAL A 80 2.28 -5.55 2.03
C VAL A 80 0.99 -6.24 2.47
N LEU A 81 0.14 -6.61 1.51
CA LEU A 81 -1.15 -7.22 1.81
C LEU A 81 -0.98 -8.61 2.40
N ARG A 82 -0.01 -9.38 1.86
CA ARG A 82 0.34 -10.69 2.39
C ARG A 82 0.83 -10.60 3.83
N GLU A 83 1.78 -9.70 4.12
CA GLU A 83 2.27 -9.48 5.49
C GLU A 83 1.13 -9.10 6.42
N TYR A 84 0.25 -8.19 6.00
CA TYR A 84 -0.91 -7.78 6.79
C TYR A 84 -1.84 -8.95 7.14
N VAL A 85 -2.22 -9.77 6.16
CA VAL A 85 -3.08 -10.95 6.36
C VAL A 85 -2.40 -12.04 7.19
N GLU A 86 -1.10 -12.27 6.99
CA GLU A 86 -0.33 -13.29 7.72
C GLU A 86 0.03 -12.85 9.15
N SER A 87 0.04 -11.55 9.46
CA SER A 87 0.43 -11.01 10.77
C SER A 87 -0.61 -11.21 11.90
N GLU A 88 -1.78 -11.78 11.61
CA GLU A 88 -2.93 -11.81 12.51
C GLU A 88 -3.27 -10.41 13.08
N SER A 89 -3.09 -9.35 12.28
CA SER A 89 -3.43 -7.98 12.70
C SER A 89 -4.87 -7.95 13.21
N SER A 90 -5.07 -7.33 14.37
CA SER A 90 -6.39 -7.17 14.99
C SER A 90 -7.19 -6.01 14.38
N THR A 91 -6.61 -5.32 13.39
CA THR A 91 -7.28 -4.24 12.67
C THR A 91 -8.11 -4.82 11.52
N PRO A 92 -9.31 -4.28 11.24
CA PRO A 92 -10.13 -4.71 10.10
C PRO A 92 -9.65 -4.13 8.77
N PHE A 93 -8.82 -3.08 8.81
CA PHE A 93 -8.36 -2.35 7.63
C PHE A 93 -6.89 -1.99 7.69
N ILE A 94 -6.27 -1.94 6.51
CA ILE A 94 -4.96 -1.36 6.25
C ILE A 94 -5.07 -0.22 5.24
N LEU A 95 -4.39 0.89 5.54
CA LEU A 95 -4.17 2.00 4.62
C LEU A 95 -2.76 1.89 4.03
N VAL A 96 -2.68 1.70 2.72
CA VAL A 96 -1.42 1.60 1.99
C VAL A 96 -1.26 2.83 1.08
N ALA A 97 -0.16 3.55 1.24
CA ALA A 97 0.19 4.70 0.41
C ALA A 97 1.50 4.47 -0.35
N GLU A 98 1.65 5.15 -1.49
CA GLU A 98 2.95 5.33 -2.15
C GLU A 98 3.68 6.56 -1.57
N ASP A 99 5.00 6.59 -1.65
CA ASP A 99 5.82 7.70 -1.17
C ASP A 99 5.74 9.00 -1.98
N ASP A 100 4.98 9.01 -3.08
CA ASP A 100 4.56 10.24 -3.79
C ASP A 100 3.09 10.62 -3.58
N ALA A 101 2.41 9.99 -2.62
CA ALA A 101 1.11 10.44 -2.17
C ALA A 101 1.20 11.86 -1.60
N ILE A 102 0.20 12.69 -1.95
CA ILE A 102 0.06 14.05 -1.43
C ILE A 102 -1.23 14.09 -0.61
N PHE A 103 -1.12 14.40 0.67
CA PHE A 103 -2.25 14.37 1.60
C PHE A 103 -3.03 15.67 1.57
N GLN A 104 -4.35 15.56 1.59
CA GLN A 104 -5.24 16.66 1.89
C GLN A 104 -5.46 16.74 3.40
N ASP A 105 -5.78 17.93 3.92
CA ASP A 105 -5.96 18.15 5.36
C ASP A 105 -7.02 17.25 5.99
N ASN A 106 -8.03 16.85 5.20
CA ASN A 106 -9.15 16.00 5.59
C ASN A 106 -8.93 14.51 5.28
N LEU A 107 -7.71 14.05 5.00
CA LEU A 107 -7.43 12.65 4.64
C LEU A 107 -8.09 11.68 5.64
N PHE A 108 -7.86 11.87 6.93
CA PHE A 108 -8.35 10.94 7.95
C PHE A 108 -9.86 11.04 8.19
N ASP A 109 -10.48 12.21 7.95
CA ASP A 109 -11.94 12.31 7.96
C ASP A 109 -12.54 11.43 6.85
N VAL A 110 -11.94 11.44 5.65
CA VAL A 110 -12.37 10.58 4.53
C VAL A 110 -12.12 9.10 4.84
N ILE A 111 -11.00 8.76 5.48
CA ILE A 111 -10.70 7.37 5.87
C ILE A 111 -11.70 6.86 6.90
N GLU A 112 -12.11 7.69 7.88
CA GLU A 112 -13.15 7.32 8.84
C GLU A 112 -14.49 7.05 8.16
N GLU A 113 -14.93 7.94 7.26
CA GLU A 113 -16.15 7.73 6.48
C GLU A 113 -16.08 6.44 5.65
N CYS A 114 -14.91 6.11 5.10
CA CYS A 114 -14.70 4.88 4.35
C CYS A 114 -14.73 3.64 5.26
N ALA A 115 -14.12 3.70 6.45
CA ALA A 115 -14.09 2.59 7.39
C ALA A 115 -15.51 2.23 7.89
N ASP A 116 -16.37 3.24 8.10
CA ASP A 116 -17.77 3.00 8.48
C ASP A 116 -18.61 2.49 7.30
N TYR A 117 -18.33 2.93 6.07
CA TYR A 117 -19.13 2.60 4.90
C TYR A 117 -18.79 1.24 4.26
N LEU A 118 -17.51 0.89 4.14
CA LEU A 118 -17.05 -0.28 3.37
C LEU A 118 -17.58 -1.63 3.90
N PRO A 119 -17.63 -1.90 5.22
CA PRO A 119 -18.22 -3.12 5.77
C PRO A 119 -19.66 -3.33 5.32
N SER A 120 -20.46 -2.24 5.29
CA SER A 120 -21.87 -2.27 4.92
C SER A 120 -22.12 -2.69 3.45
N LYS A 121 -21.08 -2.68 2.62
CA LYS A 121 -21.13 -3.03 1.19
C LYS A 121 -20.47 -4.36 0.86
N GLY A 122 -19.94 -5.08 1.85
CA GLY A 122 -19.17 -6.30 1.62
C GLY A 122 -17.88 -6.07 0.83
N VAL A 123 -17.36 -4.83 0.82
CA VAL A 123 -16.10 -4.50 0.13
C VAL A 123 -14.95 -4.80 1.07
N ALA A 124 -14.26 -5.92 0.84
CA ALA A 124 -13.14 -6.37 1.65
C ALA A 124 -11.81 -5.66 1.31
N MET A 125 -11.67 -5.07 0.10
CA MET A 125 -10.43 -4.44 -0.34
C MET A 125 -10.69 -3.39 -1.42
N ARG A 126 -10.06 -2.22 -1.30
CA ARG A 126 -9.98 -1.23 -2.38
C ARG A 126 -8.54 -0.76 -2.53
N LEU A 127 -7.93 -1.12 -3.66
CA LEU A 127 -6.61 -0.63 -4.05
C LEU A 127 -6.80 0.71 -4.77
N ILE A 128 -6.23 1.79 -4.26
CA ILE A 128 -6.18 3.08 -4.96
C ILE A 128 -4.73 3.28 -5.43
N GLN A 129 -4.44 2.81 -6.64
CA GLN A 129 -3.22 3.15 -7.36
C GLN A 129 -3.50 4.34 -8.28
N LYS A 130 -2.56 5.29 -8.35
CA LYS A 130 -2.61 6.39 -9.31
C LYS A 130 -2.30 5.91 -10.72
#